data_AF-A0A3B8K1T3-F1
#
_entry.id   AF-A0A3B8K1T3-F1
#
_cell.length_a   1.000
_cell.length_b   1.000
_cell.length_c   1.000
_cell.angle_alpha   90.00
_cell.angle_beta   90.00
_cell.angle_gamma   90.00
#
_symmetry.space_group_name_H-M   'P 1'
#
loop_
_entity.id
_entity.type
_entity.pdbx_description
1 polymer ?
#
loop_
_entity_poly.entity_id
_entity_poly.type
_entity_poly.pdbx_seq_one_letter_code
_entity_poly.pdbx_strand_id
1 'polypeptide(L)'
;LGYLDDLQERFFTWCDKVVQDYIDREKAEFKQWWPRKSPDGSYELVFKLDARDKGVSTRSVLIPDEFHELLEREYFIDHPPDKEEPTTEV
;
A
#
# COMPACT_ATOMS: atom_id res chain seq x y z
N LEU A 1 18.66 13.29 -11.18
CA LEU A 1 17.47 13.81 -10.46
C LEU A 1 16.15 13.46 -11.15
N GLY A 2 16.08 13.08 -12.44
CA GLY A 2 14.79 12.79 -13.10
C GLY A 2 14.22 11.36 -12.94
N TYR A 3 15.07 10.32 -12.97
CA TYR A 3 14.57 8.93 -13.04
C TYR A 3 13.78 8.45 -11.80
N LEU A 4 14.19 8.86 -10.61
CA LEU A 4 13.50 8.48 -9.36
C LEU A 4 12.18 9.23 -9.19
N ASP A 5 12.12 10.48 -9.64
CA ASP A 5 10.90 11.31 -9.63
C ASP A 5 9.85 10.71 -10.58
N ASP A 6 10.26 10.31 -11.78
CA ASP A 6 9.42 9.60 -12.75
C ASP A 6 8.92 8.24 -12.21
N LEU A 7 9.79 7.46 -11.55
CA LEU A 7 9.42 6.15 -11.01
C LEU A 7 8.47 6.29 -9.81
N GLN A 8 8.72 7.27 -8.95
CA GLN A 8 7.87 7.60 -7.81
C GLN A 8 6.50 8.10 -8.26
N GLU A 9 6.42 9.00 -9.23
CA GLU A 9 5.16 9.46 -9.82
C GLU A 9 4.36 8.28 -10.42
N ARG A 10 5.04 7.40 -11.14
CA ARG A 10 4.43 6.18 -11.70
C ARG A 10 3.92 5.24 -10.62
N PHE A 11 4.66 5.08 -9.52
CA PHE A 11 4.25 4.27 -8.38
C PHE A 11 2.99 4.83 -7.74
N PHE A 12 2.96 6.12 -7.40
CA PHE A 12 1.78 6.76 -6.80
C PHE A 12 0.58 6.71 -7.75
N THR A 13 0.79 6.94 -9.04
CA THR A 13 -0.26 6.82 -10.07
C THR A 13 -0.80 5.39 -10.17
N TRP A 14 0.07 4.39 -10.07
CA TRP A 14 -0.35 2.99 -10.06
C TRP A 14 -1.16 2.66 -8.80
N CYS A 15 -0.69 3.07 -7.62
CA CYS A 15 -1.40 2.90 -6.35
C CYS A 15 -2.80 3.54 -6.40
N ASP A 16 -2.90 4.77 -6.88
CA ASP A 16 -4.17 5.50 -6.99
C ASP A 16 -5.14 4.79 -7.95
N LYS A 17 -4.65 4.35 -9.12
CA LYS A 17 -5.45 3.58 -10.07
C LYS A 17 -5.97 2.27 -9.50
N VAL A 18 -5.11 1.51 -8.81
CA VAL A 18 -5.50 0.26 -8.17
C VAL A 18 -6.57 0.53 -7.12
N VAL A 19 -6.30 1.44 -6.18
CA VAL A 19 -7.25 1.78 -5.10
C VAL A 19 -8.58 2.28 -5.68
N GLN A 20 -8.55 3.14 -6.70
CA GLN A 20 -9.74 3.68 -7.34
C GLN A 20 -10.58 2.63 -8.06
N ASP A 21 -9.96 1.63 -8.70
CA ASP A 21 -10.70 0.48 -9.29
C ASP A 21 -11.50 -0.28 -8.22
N TYR A 22 -10.91 -0.49 -7.03
CA TYR A 22 -11.64 -1.13 -5.92
C TYR A 22 -12.72 -0.23 -5.31
N ILE A 23 -12.46 1.08 -5.16
CA ILE A 23 -13.46 2.06 -4.72
C ILE A 23 -14.69 2.01 -5.63
N ASP A 24 -14.48 2.06 -6.95
CA ASP A 24 -15.60 2.09 -7.91
C ASP A 24 -16.40 0.78 -7.91
N ARG A 25 -15.69 -0.36 -7.83
CA ARG A 25 -16.30 -1.69 -7.79
C ARG A 25 -17.07 -1.96 -6.50
N GLU A 26 -16.48 -1.63 -5.35
CA GLU A 26 -17.07 -1.92 -4.03
C GLU A 26 -17.99 -0.79 -3.54
N LYS A 27 -18.07 0.33 -4.28
CA LYS A 27 -18.75 1.58 -3.85
C LYS A 27 -18.35 1.96 -2.41
N ALA A 28 -17.06 1.81 -2.12
CA ALA A 28 -16.48 1.95 -0.79
C ALA A 28 -15.66 3.24 -0.68
N GLU A 29 -15.52 3.76 0.53
CA GLU A 29 -14.72 4.96 0.80
C GLU A 29 -13.29 4.56 1.17
N PHE A 30 -12.31 5.16 0.50
CA PHE A 30 -10.91 4.91 0.83
C PHE A 30 -10.54 5.51 2.19
N LYS A 31 -9.86 4.71 3.02
CA LYS A 31 -9.33 5.18 4.32
C LYS A 31 -7.83 5.41 4.25
N GLN A 32 -7.06 4.38 3.90
CA GLN A 32 -5.60 4.42 3.91
C GLN A 32 -5.01 3.28 3.07
N TRP A 33 -3.85 3.51 2.45
CA TRP A 33 -3.01 2.48 1.86
C TRP A 33 -1.57 2.60 2.36
N TRP A 34 -0.84 1.49 2.35
CA TRP A 34 0.60 1.45 2.61
C TRP A 34 1.24 0.24 1.90
N PRO A 35 2.49 0.38 1.42
CA PRO A 35 3.24 -0.77 0.94
C PRO A 35 3.70 -1.63 2.13
N ARG A 36 3.73 -2.93 1.95
CA ARG A 36 4.20 -3.93 2.92
C ARG A 36 5.13 -4.90 2.20
N LYS A 37 6.23 -5.28 2.84
CA LYS A 37 7.08 -6.37 2.36
C LYS A 37 6.54 -7.70 2.88
N SER A 38 6.31 -8.63 1.96
CA SER A 38 5.95 -10.01 2.25
C SER A 38 7.21 -10.78 2.69
N PRO A 39 7.08 -11.86 3.49
CA PRO A 39 8.23 -12.66 3.93
C PRO A 39 8.98 -13.33 2.77
N ASP A 40 8.32 -13.49 1.62
CA ASP A 40 8.92 -14.01 0.38
C ASP A 40 9.84 -12.99 -0.33
N GLY A 41 9.90 -11.75 0.15
CA GLY A 41 10.69 -10.66 -0.45
C GLY A 41 9.90 -9.81 -1.44
N SER A 42 8.73 -10.28 -1.86
CA SER A 42 7.76 -9.50 -2.66
C SER A 42 7.19 -8.32 -1.88
N TYR A 43 6.67 -7.33 -2.60
CA TYR A 43 5.97 -6.19 -2.03
C TYR A 43 4.48 -6.24 -2.33
N GLU A 44 3.67 -5.82 -1.37
CA GLU A 44 2.21 -5.78 -1.45
C GLU A 44 1.71 -4.38 -1.08
N LEU A 45 0.80 -3.83 -1.88
CA LEU A 45 0.04 -2.64 -1.56
C LEU A 45 -1.16 -3.07 -0.73
N VAL A 46 -1.13 -2.74 0.55
CA VAL A 46 -2.23 -3.00 1.47
C VAL A 46 -3.08 -1.74 1.59
N PHE A 47 -4.40 -1.87 1.45
CA PHE A 47 -5.30 -0.73 1.59
C PHE A 47 -6.61 -1.10 2.28
N LYS A 48 -7.14 -0.13 3.03
CA LYS A 48 -8.39 -0.21 3.78
C LYS A 48 -9.47 0.57 3.05
N LEU A 49 -10.55 -0.13 2.74
CA LEU A 49 -11.77 0.43 2.18
C LEU A 49 -12.91 0.28 3.17
N ASP A 50 -13.72 1.32 3.31
CA ASP A 50 -14.89 1.35 4.18
C ASP A 50 -16.14 1.28 3.31
N ALA A 51 -16.68 0.07 3.19
CA ALA A 51 -17.95 -0.12 2.54
C ALA A 51 -19.05 0.24 3.54
N ARG A 52 -19.92 1.20 3.19
CA ARG A 52 -20.99 1.72 4.07
C ARG A 52 -21.85 0.63 4.72
N ASP A 53 -21.95 -0.53 4.08
CA ASP A 53 -22.80 -1.64 4.50
C ASP A 53 -22.03 -2.83 5.13
N LYS A 54 -20.71 -2.91 4.93
CA LYS A 54 -19.88 -4.09 5.30
C LYS A 54 -18.73 -3.79 6.26
N GLY A 55 -18.52 -2.51 6.60
CA GLY A 55 -17.42 -2.07 7.45
C GLY A 55 -16.08 -2.02 6.72
N VAL A 56 -15.00 -1.85 7.49
CA VAL A 56 -13.64 -1.69 6.96
C VAL A 56 -13.10 -3.03 6.46
N SER A 57 -12.92 -3.14 5.15
CA SER A 57 -12.27 -4.27 4.48
C SER A 57 -10.83 -3.92 4.15
N THR A 58 -9.91 -4.82 4.49
CA THR A 58 -8.50 -4.70 4.10
C THR A 58 -8.23 -5.56 2.88
N ARG A 59 -7.59 -4.99 1.87
CA ARG A 59 -7.17 -5.66 0.63
C ARG A 59 -5.66 -5.57 0.50
N SER A 60 -5.05 -6.60 -0.10
CA SER A 60 -3.65 -6.56 -0.53
C SER A 60 -3.54 -6.90 -2.01
N VAL A 61 -2.66 -6.20 -2.71
CA VAL A 61 -2.36 -6.39 -4.13
C VAL A 61 -0.85 -6.43 -4.30
N LEU A 62 -0.34 -7.38 -5.09
CA LEU A 62 1.10 -7.46 -5.37
C LEU A 62 1.58 -6.21 -6.11
N ILE A 63 2.64 -5.61 -5.60
CA ILE A 63 3.31 -4.47 -6.23
C ILE A 63 4.24 -5.01 -7.32
N PRO A 64 4.15 -4.50 -8.55
CA PRO A 64 5.04 -4.87 -9.65
C PRO A 64 6.52 -4.69 -9.29
N ASP A 65 7.36 -5.63 -9.75
CA ASP A 65 8.81 -5.64 -9.50
C ASP A 65 9.51 -4.35 -9.94
N GLU A 66 8.95 -3.62 -10.91
CA GLU A 66 9.48 -2.32 -11.37
C GLU A 66 9.58 -1.28 -10.23
N PHE A 67 8.75 -1.40 -9.19
CA PHE A 67 8.73 -0.48 -8.06
C PHE A 67 9.50 -1.01 -6.84
N HIS A 68 10.04 -2.24 -6.88
CA HIS A 68 10.75 -2.81 -5.73
C HIS A 68 12.01 -2.02 -5.41
N GLU A 69 12.76 -1.56 -6.43
CA GLU A 69 13.96 -0.72 -6.22
C GLU A 69 13.60 0.61 -5.52
N LEU A 70 12.45 1.20 -5.84
CA LEU A 70 11.94 2.41 -5.20
C LEU A 70 11.64 2.14 -3.71
N LEU A 71 10.94 1.04 -3.42
CA LEU A 71 10.56 0.66 -2.06
C LEU A 71 11.77 0.29 -1.20
N GLU A 72 12.77 -0.38 -1.79
CA GLU A 72 14.03 -0.69 -1.10
C GLU A 72 14.85 0.55 -0.75
N ARG A 73 14.80 1.59 -1.60
CA ARG A 73 15.52 2.85 -1.37
C ARG A 73 14.80 3.80 -0.42
N GLU A 74 13.48 3.92 -0.52
CA GLU A 74 12.73 4.99 0.13
C GLU A 74 12.04 4.52 1.44
N TYR A 75 11.53 3.28 1.48
CA TYR A 75 10.70 2.80 2.59
C TYR A 75 11.47 1.99 3.66
N PHE A 76 12.60 1.37 3.31
CA PHE A 76 13.38 0.52 4.25
C PHE A 76 14.50 1.25 4.98
N ILE A 77 14.78 2.51 4.65
CA ILE A 77 15.77 3.32 5.38
C ILE A 77 15.14 3.98 6.63
N ASP A 78 13.82 4.21 6.65
CA ASP A 78 13.18 4.99 7.74
C ASP A 78 11.97 4.32 8.42
N HIS A 79 11.34 3.30 7.82
CA HIS A 79 10.16 2.66 8.41
C HIS A 79 10.50 1.27 8.94
N PRO A 80 10.66 1.07 10.26
CA PRO A 80 10.73 -0.28 10.82
C PRO A 80 9.46 -1.05 10.42
N PRO A 81 9.54 -2.38 10.26
CA PRO A 81 8.42 -3.25 9.85
C PRO A 81 7.32 -3.36 10.92
N ASP A 82 7.28 -2.43 11.87
CA ASP A 82 6.55 -2.54 13.11
C ASP A 82 5.64 -1.33 13.32
N LYS A 83 4.43 -1.45 12.79
CA LYS A 83 3.26 -1.03 13.54
C LYS A 83 2.53 -2.31 13.94
N GLU A 84 3.16 -3.11 14.80
CA GLU A 84 2.38 -3.84 15.78
C GLU A 84 1.62 -2.76 16.57
N GLU A 85 0.29 -2.73 16.45
CA GLU A 85 -0.51 -2.00 17.43
C GLU A 85 -0.11 -2.57 18.80
N PRO A 86 0.29 -1.75 19.78
CA PRO A 86 0.55 -2.28 21.11
C PRO A 86 -0.74 -2.95 21.57
N THR A 87 -0.70 -4.26 21.69
CA THR A 87 -1.69 -5.00 22.45
C THR A 87 -1.75 -4.32 23.81
N THR A 88 -2.86 -3.64 24.07
CA THR A 88 -3.21 -3.26 25.44
C THR A 88 -3.50 -4.58 26.15
N GLU A 89 -2.44 -5.16 26.72
CA GLU A 89 -2.53 -6.16 27.75
C GLU A 89 -2.78 -5.44 29.08
N VAL A 90 -4.04 -5.60 29.52
CA VAL A 90 -4.61 -5.60 30.88
C VAL A 90 -4.35 -4.43 31.83
#